data_AF-A0A511MCD8-F1
#
_entry.id   AF-A0A511MCD8-F1
#
_cell.length_a   1.000
_cell.length_b   1.000
_cell.length_c   1.000
_cell.angle_alpha   90.00
_cell.angle_beta   90.00
_cell.angle_gamma   90.00
#
_symmetry.space_group_name_H-M   'P 1'
#
loop_
_entity.id
_entity.type
_entity.pdbx_description
1 polymer ?
#
loop_
_entity_poly.entity_id
_entity_poly.type
_entity_poly.pdbx_seq_one_letter_code
_entity_poly.pdbx_strand_id
1 'polypeptide(L)'
;MVEVVGGRIVAVRRDARDWESAVTTSGNVDQTPAGAWTSRVWIETAESGGFAGQCRFVCRSTVVPRGDTVEWGPISRGDWQPPRLFLVETDQGVVTTRNYEDGFTLCRWLEVHASGLWALLNAPERSALAEVVDYGALRDLNLRLAFMRVIDAVEAAEVGSTEQYRQQNPWSVVGDPGHESLYLPDTDKRMMPIDGYVFDLACSYIENGGPDLRREGWWLSS
;
A
#
# COMPACT_ATOMS: atom_id res chain seq x y z
N MET A 1 -3.51 -16.25 -7.45
CA MET A 1 -3.54 -15.34 -6.29
C MET A 1 -2.16 -14.74 -6.17
N VAL A 2 -2.04 -13.44 -6.40
CA VAL A 2 -0.76 -12.73 -6.33
C VAL A 2 -0.33 -12.73 -4.88
N GLU A 3 0.90 -13.18 -4.61
CA GLU A 3 1.49 -13.03 -3.30
C GLU A 3 1.76 -11.53 -3.10
N VAL A 4 0.83 -10.85 -2.42
CA VAL A 4 1.05 -9.47 -1.98
C VAL A 4 2.28 -9.51 -1.08
N VAL A 5 3.31 -8.72 -1.41
CA VAL A 5 4.55 -8.70 -0.62
C VAL A 5 4.21 -8.36 0.84
N GLY A 6 4.40 -9.35 1.70
CA GLY A 6 4.08 -9.28 3.13
C GLY A 6 2.74 -9.89 3.56
N GLY A 7 2.02 -10.61 2.70
CA GLY A 7 0.81 -11.37 3.06
C GLY A 7 -0.50 -10.56 3.03
N ARG A 8 -1.63 -11.26 3.18
CA ARG A 8 -2.97 -10.64 3.22
C ARG A 8 -3.17 -9.99 4.57
N ILE A 9 -3.71 -8.77 4.60
CA ILE A 9 -4.06 -8.10 5.85
C ILE A 9 -5.38 -8.67 6.37
N VAL A 10 -5.37 -9.11 7.62
CA VAL A 10 -6.52 -9.72 8.30
C VAL A 10 -7.06 -8.87 9.45
N ALA A 11 -6.26 -7.94 9.98
CA ALA A 11 -6.74 -6.99 10.99
C ALA A 11 -6.01 -5.64 10.94
N VAL A 12 -6.71 -4.60 11.40
CA VAL A 12 -6.16 -3.26 11.69
C VAL A 12 -6.22 -3.04 13.20
N ARG A 13 -5.07 -2.86 13.84
CA ARG A 13 -4.93 -2.70 15.29
C ARG A 13 -5.24 -1.25 15.68
N ARG A 14 -6.35 -1.01 16.39
CA ARG A 14 -6.82 0.34 16.79
C ARG A 14 -6.64 0.68 18.27
N ASP A 15 -6.38 -0.33 19.10
CA ASP A 15 -6.39 -0.22 20.56
C ASP A 15 -4.99 -0.04 21.17
N ALA A 16 -3.92 -0.02 20.36
CA ALA A 16 -2.58 0.25 20.84
C ALA A 16 -2.44 1.76 21.12
N ARG A 17 -2.30 2.19 22.38
CA ARG A 17 -2.28 3.62 22.73
C ARG A 17 -1.15 4.09 23.64
N ASP A 18 -0.40 3.17 24.21
CA ASP A 18 0.65 3.43 25.18
C ASP A 18 1.77 2.40 25.09
N TRP A 19 2.74 2.52 26.01
CA TRP A 19 3.88 1.63 26.10
C TRP A 19 3.50 0.17 26.41
N GLU A 20 2.46 -0.04 27.22
CA GLU A 20 2.04 -1.37 27.64
C GLU A 20 1.28 -2.11 26.53
N SER A 21 0.56 -1.35 25.71
CA SER A 21 -0.17 -1.81 24.53
C SER A 21 0.65 -1.75 23.23
N ALA A 22 1.92 -1.36 23.32
CA ALA A 22 2.80 -1.27 22.16
C ALA A 22 3.00 -2.63 21.49
N VAL A 23 2.84 -2.65 20.17
CA VAL A 23 3.05 -3.87 19.38
C VAL A 23 4.46 -3.87 18.82
N THR A 24 5.10 -5.04 18.92
CA THR A 24 6.42 -5.26 18.34
C THR A 24 6.27 -5.52 16.84
N THR A 25 6.84 -4.66 16.01
CA THR A 25 6.89 -4.84 14.56
C THR A 25 8.33 -5.13 14.12
N SER A 26 8.47 -6.01 13.16
CA SER A 26 9.75 -6.33 12.51
C SER A 26 9.75 -5.79 11.09
N GLY A 27 10.83 -5.12 10.69
CA GLY A 27 10.96 -4.52 9.37
C GLY A 27 12.31 -4.77 8.72
N ASN A 28 12.41 -4.30 7.47
CA ASN A 28 13.64 -4.10 6.72
C ASN A 28 13.65 -2.61 6.33
N VAL A 29 14.66 -1.86 6.78
CA VAL A 29 14.91 -0.48 6.37
C VAL A 29 16.27 -0.44 5.68
N ASP A 30 16.36 0.22 4.52
CA ASP A 30 17.63 0.49 3.82
C ASP A 30 18.59 -0.72 3.71
N GLN A 31 18.14 -1.78 3.03
CA GLN A 31 18.96 -2.99 2.74
C GLN A 31 19.39 -3.80 3.96
N THR A 32 18.75 -3.61 5.12
CA THR A 32 19.04 -4.42 6.30
C THR A 32 18.40 -5.81 6.19
N PRO A 33 18.97 -6.85 6.82
CA PRO A 33 18.30 -8.15 6.84
C PRO A 33 16.90 -8.03 7.46
N ALA A 34 15.93 -8.78 6.94
CA ALA A 34 14.61 -8.84 7.55
C ALA A 34 14.73 -9.27 9.03
N GLY A 35 14.11 -8.50 9.94
CA GLY A 35 14.20 -8.75 11.38
C GLY A 35 15.46 -8.18 12.05
N ALA A 36 16.38 -7.56 11.31
CA ALA A 36 17.51 -6.83 11.88
C ALA A 36 17.06 -5.60 12.69
N TRP A 37 15.88 -5.06 12.36
CA TRP A 37 15.26 -3.97 13.11
C TRP A 37 13.92 -4.41 13.67
N THR A 38 13.80 -4.23 14.99
CA THR A 38 12.53 -4.37 15.70
C THR A 38 12.16 -3.02 16.28
N SER A 39 10.88 -2.65 16.13
CA SER A 39 10.31 -1.41 16.67
C SER A 39 9.11 -1.75 17.54
N ARG A 40 8.86 -0.91 18.55
CA ARG A 40 7.59 -0.91 19.28
C ARG A 40 6.75 0.26 18.79
N VAL A 41 5.51 -0.04 18.40
CA VAL A 41 4.59 0.95 17.82
C VAL A 41 3.25 0.94 18.55
N TRP A 42 2.70 2.12 18.76
CA TRP A 42 1.34 2.34 19.25
C TRP A 42 0.77 3.62 18.65
N ILE A 43 -0.54 3.78 18.73
CA ILE A 43 -1.33 4.88 18.18
C ILE A 43 -1.68 5.85 19.30
N GLU A 44 -1.14 7.06 19.26
CA GLU A 44 -1.55 8.12 20.18
C GLU A 44 -2.28 9.24 19.44
N THR A 45 -3.05 10.05 20.16
CA THR A 45 -3.59 11.30 19.61
C THR A 45 -2.53 12.38 19.68
N ALA A 46 -2.25 13.06 18.57
CA ALA A 46 -1.34 14.18 18.55
C ALA A 46 -1.90 15.36 19.37
N GLU A 47 -1.12 15.86 20.32
CA GLU A 47 -1.57 16.92 21.24
C GLU A 47 -1.28 18.34 20.71
N SER A 48 -0.44 18.48 19.68
CA SER A 48 0.02 19.79 19.18
C SER A 48 0.51 19.72 17.72
N GLY A 49 0.63 20.88 17.06
CA GLY A 49 1.12 21.00 15.68
C GLY A 49 0.01 20.88 14.63
N GLY A 50 0.39 20.81 13.34
CA GLY A 50 -0.57 20.70 12.22
C GLY A 50 -1.46 19.44 12.23
N PHE A 51 -1.15 18.47 13.09
CA PHE A 51 -1.87 17.20 13.22
C PHE A 51 -2.63 17.08 14.55
N ALA A 52 -2.77 18.15 15.34
CA ALA A 52 -3.44 18.10 16.63
C ALA A 52 -4.85 17.48 16.53
N GLY A 53 -5.16 16.55 17.43
CA GLY A 53 -6.42 15.81 17.45
C GLY A 53 -6.46 14.58 16.52
N GLN A 54 -5.43 14.34 15.71
CA GLN A 54 -5.35 13.17 14.82
C GLN A 54 -4.56 12.02 15.46
N CYS A 55 -4.87 10.78 15.08
CA CYS A 55 -4.10 9.60 15.47
C CYS A 55 -2.73 9.61 14.78
N ARG A 56 -1.64 9.41 15.54
CA ARG A 56 -0.26 9.27 15.06
C ARG A 56 0.42 8.04 15.64
N PHE A 57 1.43 7.53 14.95
CA PHE A 57 2.27 6.47 15.48
C PHE A 57 3.41 7.03 16.30
N VAL A 58 3.66 6.37 17.43
CA VAL A 58 4.89 6.57 18.17
C VAL A 58 5.77 5.36 17.95
N CYS A 59 6.96 5.60 17.43
CA CYS A 59 8.00 4.58 17.32
C CYS A 59 8.97 4.75 18.49
N ARG A 60 9.24 3.68 19.24
CA ARG A 60 10.47 3.66 20.05
C ARG A 60 11.59 3.06 19.21
N SER A 61 12.69 3.81 19.10
CA SER A 61 13.77 3.44 18.19
C SER A 61 14.48 2.19 18.71
N THR A 62 14.32 1.12 17.94
CA THR A 62 15.37 0.24 17.42
C THR A 62 16.25 -0.51 18.42
N VAL A 63 16.28 -1.83 18.26
CA VAL A 63 17.34 -2.69 18.82
C VAL A 63 18.68 -2.21 18.27
N VAL A 64 19.54 -1.68 19.14
CA VAL A 64 20.98 -1.61 18.87
C VAL A 64 21.56 -2.88 19.45
N PRO A 65 22.06 -3.84 18.65
CA PRO A 65 22.73 -5.00 19.20
C PRO A 65 23.94 -4.53 20.03
N ARG A 66 23.89 -4.69 21.35
CA ARG A 66 25.03 -4.47 22.26
C ARG A 66 25.35 -5.79 22.94
N GLY A 67 26.13 -6.63 22.25
CA GLY A 67 26.39 -8.00 22.69
C GLY A 67 25.10 -8.84 22.64
N ASP A 68 24.84 -9.61 23.70
CA ASP A 68 23.67 -10.51 23.82
C ASP A 68 22.41 -9.82 24.38
N THR A 69 22.46 -8.50 24.57
CA THR A 69 21.39 -7.74 25.23
C THR A 69 20.62 -6.87 24.24
N VAL A 70 19.30 -6.92 24.34
CA VAL A 70 18.38 -6.06 23.58
C VAL A 70 18.13 -4.78 24.38
N GLU A 71 18.67 -3.65 23.92
CA GLU A 71 18.37 -2.33 24.47
C GLU A 71 17.43 -1.56 23.55
N TRP A 72 16.35 -1.00 24.12
CA TRP A 72 15.44 -0.11 23.41
C TRP A 72 15.90 1.34 23.54
N GLY A 73 16.14 2.01 22.42
CA GLY A 73 16.50 3.42 22.36
C GLY A 73 15.38 4.36 22.85
N PRO A 74 15.63 5.67 22.92
CA PRO A 74 14.61 6.65 23.28
C PRO A 74 13.44 6.65 22.28
N ILE A 75 12.30 7.18 22.73
CA ILE A 75 11.13 7.36 21.86
C ILE A 75 11.53 8.32 20.73
N SER A 76 11.34 7.89 19.48
CA SER A 76 11.43 8.75 18.31
C SER A 76 10.01 9.16 17.94
N ARG A 77 9.69 10.43 18.20
CA ARG A 77 8.50 11.04 17.62
C ARG A 77 8.91 11.40 16.20
N GLY A 78 8.42 10.64 15.22
CA GLY A 78 8.68 10.99 13.83
C GLY A 78 8.12 12.40 13.60
N ASP A 79 8.99 13.35 13.25
CA ASP A 79 8.58 14.73 12.90
C ASP A 79 7.74 14.77 11.60
N TRP A 80 7.64 13.63 10.91
CA TRP A 80 7.18 13.50 9.52
C TRP A 80 6.36 12.24 9.27
N GLN A 81 5.39 11.86 10.12
CA GLN A 81 4.42 10.84 9.69
C GLN A 81 3.02 11.44 9.47
N PRO A 82 2.76 12.04 8.30
CA PRO A 82 1.43 12.38 7.82
C PRO A 82 0.73 11.18 7.14
N PRO A 83 -0.55 11.30 6.75
CA PRO A 83 -1.71 11.35 7.62
C PRO A 83 -2.45 10.00 7.73
N ARG A 84 -1.98 8.94 7.05
CA ARG A 84 -2.70 7.65 6.88
C ARG A 84 -1.79 6.44 7.02
N LEU A 85 -1.24 6.27 8.22
CA LEU A 85 -0.53 5.05 8.57
C LEU A 85 -1.49 4.08 9.27
N PHE A 86 -1.36 2.78 8.99
CA PHE A 86 -2.12 1.71 9.63
C PHE A 86 -1.17 0.70 10.27
N LEU A 87 -1.49 0.29 11.50
CA LEU A 87 -0.88 -0.89 12.12
C LEU A 87 -1.73 -2.10 11.76
N VAL A 88 -1.13 -3.01 11.00
CA VAL A 88 -1.85 -4.11 10.37
C VAL A 88 -1.26 -5.45 10.78
N GLU A 89 -2.12 -6.45 10.88
CA GLU A 89 -1.74 -7.83 11.09
C GLU A 89 -2.04 -8.63 9.82
N THR A 90 -1.09 -9.45 9.43
CA THR A 90 -1.19 -10.27 8.22
C THR A 90 -1.66 -11.68 8.57
N ASP A 91 -2.16 -12.41 7.59
CA ASP A 91 -2.55 -13.82 7.69
C ASP A 91 -1.39 -14.74 8.12
N GLN A 92 -0.15 -14.29 7.96
CA GLN A 92 1.06 -14.94 8.45
C GLN A 92 1.37 -14.64 9.94
N GLY A 93 0.51 -13.88 10.63
CA GLY A 93 0.69 -13.49 12.03
C GLY A 93 1.73 -12.38 12.25
N VAL A 94 2.19 -11.73 11.19
CA VAL A 94 3.16 -10.62 11.27
C VAL A 94 2.39 -9.32 11.49
N VAL A 95 2.80 -8.53 12.49
CA VAL A 95 2.31 -7.17 12.67
C VAL A 95 3.31 -6.19 12.07
N THR A 96 2.82 -5.31 11.20
CA THR A 96 3.64 -4.32 10.49
C THR A 96 2.89 -3.01 10.27
N THR A 97 3.59 -1.99 9.81
CA THR A 97 3.05 -0.67 9.48
C THR A 97 2.83 -0.52 7.98
N ARG A 98 1.69 0.02 7.57
CA ARG A 98 1.41 0.44 6.17
C ARG A 98 1.24 1.95 6.13
N ASN A 99 2.09 2.62 5.37
CA ASN A 99 2.09 4.07 5.23
C ASN A 99 1.62 4.48 3.83
N TYR A 100 0.70 5.44 3.77
CA TYR A 100 0.13 6.00 2.55
C TYR A 100 0.22 7.53 2.56
N GLU A 101 1.45 8.04 2.67
CA GLU A 101 1.78 9.48 2.61
C GLU A 101 1.58 10.12 1.22
N ASP A 102 1.71 11.45 1.19
CA ASP A 102 1.59 12.33 0.01
C ASP A 102 2.30 11.75 -1.23
N GLY A 103 1.53 11.43 -2.27
CA GLY A 103 2.07 10.85 -3.52
C GLY A 103 1.47 9.49 -3.89
N PHE A 104 0.15 9.37 -3.74
CA PHE A 104 -0.56 8.11 -3.95
C PHE A 104 -0.58 7.71 -5.43
N THR A 105 0.23 6.70 -5.77
CA THR A 105 0.36 6.14 -7.13
C THR A 105 -0.66 5.02 -7.40
N LEU A 106 -0.73 4.54 -8.65
CA LEU A 106 -1.59 3.40 -9.05
C LEU A 106 -1.38 2.23 -8.12
N CYS A 107 -0.09 1.92 -7.94
CA CYS A 107 0.37 0.78 -7.19
C CYS A 107 -0.14 0.85 -5.76
N ARG A 108 -0.11 2.03 -5.12
CA ARG A 108 -0.61 2.20 -3.74
C ARG A 108 -2.12 1.98 -3.63
N TRP A 109 -2.91 2.43 -4.61
CA TRP A 109 -4.35 2.17 -4.62
C TRP A 109 -4.65 0.68 -4.75
N LEU A 110 -4.04 0.05 -5.74
CA LEU A 110 -4.24 -1.37 -6.00
C LEU A 110 -3.75 -2.20 -4.81
N GLU A 111 -2.63 -1.83 -4.17
CA GLU A 111 -2.12 -2.46 -2.95
C GLU A 111 -3.13 -2.43 -1.79
N VAL A 112 -3.86 -1.32 -1.59
CA VAL A 112 -4.88 -1.21 -0.52
C VAL A 112 -5.98 -2.26 -0.69
N HIS A 113 -6.42 -2.51 -1.92
CA HIS A 113 -7.45 -3.50 -2.21
C HIS A 113 -6.90 -4.92 -2.28
N ALA A 114 -5.79 -5.13 -2.98
CA ALA A 114 -5.15 -6.44 -3.13
C ALA A 114 -4.70 -7.02 -1.79
N SER A 115 -4.24 -6.17 -0.86
CA SER A 115 -3.88 -6.58 0.50
C SER A 115 -5.10 -6.90 1.39
N GLY A 116 -6.32 -6.53 0.98
CA GLY A 116 -7.54 -6.67 1.79
C GLY A 116 -7.73 -5.56 2.84
N LEU A 117 -6.84 -4.57 2.90
CA LEU A 117 -6.92 -3.48 3.88
C LEU A 117 -8.26 -2.74 3.80
N TRP A 118 -8.72 -2.38 2.60
CA TRP A 118 -9.94 -1.59 2.39
C TRP A 118 -11.16 -2.13 3.15
N ALA A 119 -11.35 -3.45 3.12
CA ALA A 119 -12.49 -4.10 3.75
C ALA A 119 -12.47 -3.97 5.28
N LEU A 120 -11.27 -3.82 5.87
CA LEU A 120 -11.04 -3.73 7.30
C LEU A 120 -11.11 -2.29 7.83
N LEU A 121 -11.09 -1.29 6.96
CA LEU A 121 -11.15 0.12 7.35
C LEU A 121 -12.58 0.55 7.70
N ASN A 122 -12.72 1.41 8.70
CA ASN A 122 -13.97 2.07 9.04
C ASN A 122 -14.24 3.28 8.13
N ALA A 123 -15.44 3.86 8.19
CA ALA A 123 -15.82 4.97 7.31
C ALA A 123 -14.86 6.18 7.41
N PRO A 124 -14.50 6.69 8.62
CA PRO A 124 -13.49 7.73 8.74
C PRO A 124 -12.15 7.38 8.09
N GLU A 125 -11.64 6.17 8.30
CA GLU A 125 -10.36 5.72 7.71
C GLU A 125 -10.41 5.59 6.18
N ARG A 126 -11.56 5.18 5.63
CA ARG A 126 -11.77 5.12 4.17
C ARG A 126 -11.85 6.51 3.56
N SER A 127 -12.61 7.43 4.17
CA SER A 127 -12.68 8.83 3.73
C SER A 127 -11.30 9.48 3.77
N ALA A 128 -10.58 9.22 4.84
CA ALA A 128 -9.23 9.69 5.08
C ALA A 128 -8.25 9.19 3.98
N LEU A 129 -8.34 7.93 3.56
CA LEU A 129 -7.56 7.43 2.41
C LEU A 129 -8.02 8.03 1.08
N ALA A 130 -9.33 8.14 0.86
CA ALA A 130 -9.90 8.71 -0.36
C ALA A 130 -9.42 10.14 -0.61
N GLU A 131 -9.39 10.99 0.44
CA GLU A 131 -8.85 12.36 0.37
C GLU A 131 -7.41 12.41 -0.17
N VAL A 132 -6.56 11.45 0.23
CA VAL A 132 -5.17 11.37 -0.24
C VAL A 132 -5.13 11.01 -1.72
N VAL A 133 -6.01 10.12 -2.16
CA VAL A 133 -6.05 9.75 -3.56
C VAL A 133 -6.60 10.89 -4.41
N ASP A 134 -7.62 11.60 -3.95
CA ASP A 134 -8.17 12.78 -4.62
C ASP A 134 -7.09 13.84 -4.80
N TYR A 135 -6.34 14.14 -3.75
CA TYR A 135 -5.25 15.10 -3.81
C TYR A 135 -4.16 14.68 -4.80
N GLY A 136 -3.82 13.39 -4.88
CA GLY A 136 -2.88 12.85 -5.85
C GLY A 136 -3.40 12.90 -7.30
N ALA A 137 -4.65 12.46 -7.52
CA ALA A 137 -5.28 12.39 -8.83
C ALA A 137 -5.58 13.78 -9.44
N LEU A 138 -5.90 14.77 -8.59
CA LEU A 138 -6.10 16.15 -9.02
C LEU A 138 -4.81 16.83 -9.50
N ARG A 139 -3.64 16.37 -9.02
CA ARG A 139 -2.34 16.92 -9.42
C ARG A 139 -1.84 16.39 -10.76
N ASP A 140 -2.32 15.24 -11.22
CA ASP A 140 -1.90 14.64 -12.50
C ASP A 140 -3.04 13.89 -13.22
N LEU A 141 -3.68 14.58 -14.16
CA LEU A 141 -4.71 14.01 -15.03
C LEU A 141 -4.20 12.84 -15.89
N ASN A 142 -2.92 12.85 -16.28
CA ASN A 142 -2.35 11.78 -17.10
C ASN A 142 -2.22 10.50 -16.26
N LEU A 143 -1.85 10.63 -14.99
CA LEU A 143 -1.78 9.51 -14.06
C LEU A 143 -3.16 8.86 -13.88
N ARG A 144 -4.22 9.67 -13.73
CA ARG A 144 -5.60 9.19 -13.64
C ARG A 144 -6.02 8.41 -14.90
N LEU A 145 -5.73 8.94 -16.09
CA LEU A 145 -6.04 8.25 -17.35
C LEU A 145 -5.24 6.96 -17.51
N ALA A 146 -3.98 6.95 -17.08
CA ALA A 146 -3.15 5.74 -17.08
C ALA A 146 -3.76 4.66 -16.17
N PHE A 147 -4.30 5.01 -15.00
CA PHE A 147 -4.95 4.04 -14.10
C PHE A 147 -6.14 3.34 -14.75
N MET A 148 -7.02 4.12 -15.38
CA MET A 148 -8.20 3.57 -16.05
C MET A 148 -7.80 2.62 -17.19
N ARG A 149 -6.77 2.98 -17.96
CA ARG A 149 -6.28 2.13 -19.07
C ARG A 149 -5.76 0.78 -18.59
N VAL A 150 -5.09 0.74 -17.44
CA VAL A 150 -4.62 -0.54 -16.87
C VAL A 150 -5.82 -1.40 -16.47
N ILE A 151 -6.80 -0.83 -15.77
CA ILE A 151 -8.01 -1.55 -15.36
C ILE A 151 -8.75 -2.08 -16.60
N ASP A 152 -8.99 -1.24 -17.60
CA ASP A 152 -9.68 -1.62 -18.84
C ASP A 152 -8.95 -2.74 -19.58
N ALA A 153 -7.62 -2.69 -19.64
CA ALA A 153 -6.82 -3.73 -20.31
C ALA A 153 -6.88 -5.06 -19.55
N VAL A 154 -6.86 -5.05 -18.21
CA VAL A 154 -6.99 -6.28 -17.41
C VAL A 154 -8.38 -6.86 -17.53
N GLU A 155 -9.43 -6.03 -17.45
CA GLU A 155 -10.82 -6.46 -17.65
C GLU A 155 -11.02 -7.07 -19.05
N ALA A 156 -10.51 -6.42 -20.09
CA ALA A 156 -10.63 -6.89 -21.47
C ALA A 156 -9.82 -8.17 -21.76
N ALA A 157 -8.73 -8.39 -21.03
CA ALA A 157 -7.92 -9.59 -21.18
C ALA A 157 -8.56 -10.84 -20.54
N GLU A 158 -9.54 -10.68 -19.64
CA GLU A 158 -10.22 -11.79 -18.95
C GLU A 158 -9.25 -12.77 -18.28
N VAL A 159 -8.17 -12.24 -17.69
CA VAL A 159 -7.12 -13.01 -16.99
C VAL A 159 -6.99 -12.58 -15.52
N GLY A 160 -6.57 -13.52 -14.68
CA GLY A 160 -6.36 -13.30 -13.25
C GLY A 160 -4.90 -13.10 -12.84
N SER A 161 -3.95 -13.10 -13.79
CA SER A 161 -2.54 -12.84 -13.49
C SER A 161 -1.71 -12.45 -14.72
N THR A 162 -0.55 -11.88 -14.45
CA THR A 162 0.52 -11.65 -15.42
C THR A 162 0.88 -12.93 -16.20
N GLU A 163 1.02 -14.07 -15.51
CA GLU A 163 1.38 -15.34 -16.15
C GLU A 163 0.31 -15.82 -17.15
N GLN A 164 -0.97 -15.73 -16.77
CA GLN A 164 -2.06 -16.05 -17.68
C GLN A 164 -2.09 -15.10 -18.88
N TYR A 165 -1.85 -13.80 -18.65
CA TYR A 165 -1.76 -12.81 -19.73
C TYR A 165 -0.65 -13.16 -20.73
N ARG A 166 0.53 -13.58 -20.26
CA ARG A 166 1.66 -13.99 -21.11
C ARG A 166 1.34 -15.18 -22.00
N GLN A 167 0.67 -16.17 -21.45
CA GLN A 167 0.28 -17.37 -22.19
C GLN A 167 -0.67 -17.04 -23.34
N GLN A 168 -1.56 -16.06 -23.15
CA GLN A 168 -2.48 -15.59 -24.17
C GLN A 168 -1.82 -14.59 -25.15
N ASN A 169 -0.86 -13.79 -24.67
CA ASN A 169 -0.21 -12.72 -25.43
C ASN A 169 1.33 -12.82 -25.38
N PRO A 170 1.96 -13.83 -26.01
CA PRO A 170 3.41 -14.04 -25.91
C PRO A 170 4.27 -12.88 -26.45
N TRP A 171 3.69 -12.08 -27.34
CA TRP A 171 4.31 -10.89 -27.94
C TRP A 171 4.36 -9.68 -26.99
N SER A 172 3.66 -9.74 -25.85
CA SER A 172 3.56 -8.62 -24.90
C SER A 172 4.78 -8.47 -23.98
N VAL A 173 5.78 -9.34 -24.10
CA VAL A 173 6.97 -9.36 -23.24
C VAL A 173 8.21 -8.98 -24.05
N VAL A 174 8.80 -7.82 -23.74
CA VAL A 174 10.14 -7.44 -24.24
C VAL A 174 10.87 -6.69 -23.13
N GLY A 175 11.92 -7.30 -22.55
CA GLY A 175 12.71 -6.68 -21.47
C GLY A 175 13.70 -7.64 -20.82
N ASP A 176 14.64 -7.07 -20.06
CA ASP A 176 15.65 -7.83 -19.30
C ASP A 176 14.98 -8.68 -18.18
N PRO A 177 15.52 -9.86 -17.83
CA PRO A 177 14.94 -10.81 -16.84
C PRO A 177 14.73 -10.27 -15.41
N GLY A 178 15.02 -8.99 -15.13
CA GLY A 178 14.89 -8.35 -13.82
C GLY A 178 13.90 -7.19 -13.76
N HIS A 179 13.37 -6.71 -14.90
CA HIS A 179 12.37 -5.65 -14.96
C HIS A 179 11.29 -6.03 -15.97
N GLU A 180 10.37 -6.87 -15.51
CA GLU A 180 9.35 -7.50 -16.35
C GLU A 180 8.25 -6.50 -16.70
N SER A 181 8.43 -5.76 -17.80
CA SER A 181 7.40 -4.91 -18.38
C SER A 181 6.49 -5.73 -19.31
N LEU A 182 5.18 -5.64 -19.09
CA LEU A 182 4.14 -6.09 -20.00
C LEU A 182 3.71 -4.95 -20.90
N TYR A 183 3.41 -5.24 -22.15
CA TYR A 183 2.79 -4.27 -23.04
C TYR A 183 1.29 -4.52 -23.19
N LEU A 184 0.52 -3.50 -22.81
CA LEU A 184 -0.93 -3.50 -22.94
C LEU A 184 -1.34 -2.83 -24.25
N PRO A 185 -2.31 -3.39 -25.00
CA PRO A 185 -2.86 -2.73 -26.17
C PRO A 185 -3.63 -1.46 -25.76
N ASP A 186 -3.19 -0.29 -26.26
CA ASP A 186 -3.85 1.02 -26.09
C ASP A 186 -4.82 1.29 -27.27
N THR A 187 -5.75 2.24 -27.10
CA THR A 187 -6.84 2.53 -28.05
C THR A 187 -6.42 3.05 -29.43
N ASP A 188 -5.13 3.12 -29.75
CA ASP A 188 -4.62 3.60 -31.06
C ASP A 188 -3.37 2.83 -31.52
N LYS A 189 -3.33 1.50 -31.34
CA LYS A 189 -2.17 0.64 -31.68
C LYS A 189 -0.87 1.02 -30.96
N ARG A 190 -0.95 1.79 -29.87
CA ARG A 190 0.18 2.07 -28.99
C ARG A 190 0.26 0.98 -27.94
N MET A 191 1.49 0.72 -27.49
CA MET A 191 1.80 -0.31 -26.50
C MET A 191 2.19 0.43 -25.22
N MET A 192 1.44 0.24 -24.14
CA MET A 192 1.75 0.85 -22.85
C MET A 192 2.57 -0.14 -22.02
N PRO A 193 3.84 0.16 -21.70
CA PRO A 193 4.60 -0.68 -20.78
C PRO A 193 4.03 -0.53 -19.36
N ILE A 194 3.82 -1.65 -18.70
CA ILE A 194 3.42 -1.72 -17.29
C ILE A 194 4.27 -2.78 -16.59
N ASP A 195 4.67 -2.51 -15.35
CA ASP A 195 5.31 -3.52 -14.52
C ASP A 195 4.34 -4.68 -14.23
N GLY A 196 4.81 -5.93 -14.38
CA GLY A 196 4.00 -7.13 -14.11
C GLY A 196 3.43 -7.17 -12.69
N TYR A 197 4.13 -6.63 -11.69
CA TYR A 197 3.60 -6.50 -10.33
C TYR A 197 2.35 -5.61 -10.29
N VAL A 198 2.34 -4.52 -11.05
CA VAL A 198 1.20 -3.60 -11.10
C VAL A 198 0.02 -4.24 -11.85
N PHE A 199 0.30 -5.03 -12.89
CA PHE A 199 -0.73 -5.80 -13.58
C PHE A 199 -1.39 -6.82 -12.65
N ASP A 200 -0.58 -7.58 -11.92
CA ASP A 200 -1.03 -8.56 -10.93
C ASP A 200 -1.86 -7.91 -9.80
N LEU A 201 -1.43 -6.75 -9.30
CA LEU A 201 -2.22 -5.95 -8.37
C LEU A 201 -3.57 -5.51 -8.96
N ALA A 202 -3.62 -5.17 -10.25
CA ALA A 202 -4.86 -4.79 -10.93
C ALA A 202 -5.82 -5.97 -11.14
N CYS A 203 -5.30 -7.16 -11.46
CA CYS A 203 -6.10 -8.39 -11.46
C CYS A 203 -6.73 -8.64 -10.08
N SER A 204 -5.94 -8.54 -9.01
CA SER A 204 -6.42 -8.72 -7.63
C SER A 204 -7.42 -7.64 -7.22
N TYR A 205 -7.22 -6.39 -7.65
CA TYR A 205 -8.16 -5.29 -7.45
C TYR A 205 -9.54 -5.64 -8.01
N ILE A 206 -9.60 -6.08 -9.27
CA ILE A 206 -10.86 -6.44 -9.95
C ILE A 206 -11.51 -7.65 -9.27
N GLU A 207 -10.73 -8.71 -8.96
CA GLU A 207 -11.22 -9.91 -8.29
C GLU A 207 -11.86 -9.61 -6.93
N ASN A 208 -11.29 -8.67 -6.16
CA ASN A 208 -11.80 -8.28 -4.85
C ASN A 208 -12.96 -7.26 -4.91
N GLY A 209 -13.55 -7.03 -6.09
CA GLY A 209 -14.62 -6.06 -6.25
C GLY A 209 -14.15 -4.63 -6.06
N GLY A 210 -12.92 -4.36 -6.51
CA GLY A 210 -12.33 -3.03 -6.55
C GLY A 210 -13.28 -2.04 -7.25
N PRO A 211 -13.47 -0.85 -6.68
CA PRO A 211 -14.42 0.14 -7.19
C PRO A 211 -14.09 0.65 -8.60
N ASP A 212 -15.09 0.98 -9.42
CA ASP A 212 -14.81 1.68 -10.68
C ASP A 212 -14.61 3.18 -10.39
N LEU A 213 -13.35 3.61 -10.44
CA LEU A 213 -12.95 5.00 -10.17
C LEU A 213 -13.58 6.03 -11.11
N ARG A 214 -14.20 5.59 -12.22
CA ARG A 214 -14.96 6.44 -13.14
C ARG A 214 -16.39 6.69 -12.67
N ARG A 215 -16.99 5.69 -12.02
CA ARG A 215 -18.43 5.65 -11.72
C ARG A 215 -18.74 6.20 -10.34
N GLU A 216 -17.80 6.02 -9.42
CA GLU A 216 -17.99 6.49 -8.07
C GLU A 216 -17.52 7.93 -7.95
N GLY A 217 -18.46 8.81 -7.59
CA GLY A 217 -18.23 10.25 -7.39
C GLY A 217 -17.34 10.59 -6.19
N TRP A 218 -16.52 9.66 -5.74
CA TRP A 218 -15.62 9.79 -4.61
C TRP A 218 -14.58 10.90 -4.82
N TRP A 219 -14.24 11.17 -6.09
CA TRP A 219 -13.15 12.04 -6.50
C TRP A 219 -13.50 13.52 -6.69
N LEU A 220 -14.81 13.83 -6.69
CA LEU A 220 -15.34 15.16 -7.05
C LEU A 220 -16.31 15.71 -6.01
N SER A 221 -16.45 15.07 -4.85
CA SER A 221 -17.24 15.62 -3.75
C SER A 221 -16.39 16.57 -2.89
N SER A 222 -16.02 17.70 -3.49
CA SER A 222 -15.64 18.93 -2.78
C SER A 222 -16.48 20.09 -3.29
#